data_AF-A0A2U3KGS7-F1
#
_entry.id   AF-A0A2U3KGS7-F1
#
_cell.length_a   1.000
_cell.length_b   1.000
_cell.length_c   1.000
_cell.angle_alpha   90.00
_cell.angle_beta   90.00
_cell.angle_gamma   90.00
#
_symmetry.space_group_name_H-M   'P 1'
#
loop_
_entity.id
_entity.type
_entity.pdbx_description
1 polymer ?
#
loop_
_entity_poly.entity_id
_entity_poly.type
_entity_poly.pdbx_seq_one_letter_code
_entity_poly.pdbx_strand_id
1 'polypeptide(L)'
;MTHLAPRRSYGVVQMKKKAILTIPKEVRMALRLSDEGEVFELIVEDGKIILEPKALIPKEQEWYWTEEWQAGEREADEDIKAGRLSPSFDNATDAIKYLDSVKHDGD
;
A
#
# COMPACT_ATOMS: atom_id res chain seq x y z
N MET A 1 -16.15 -11.35 0.64
CA MET A 1 -15.65 -12.74 0.78
C MET A 1 -14.15 -12.68 1.00
N THR A 2 -13.68 -12.66 2.24
CA THR A 2 -12.24 -12.58 2.54
C THR A 2 -11.62 -13.92 2.21
N HIS A 3 -10.84 -13.99 1.13
CA HIS A 3 -10.15 -15.21 0.73
C HIS A 3 -8.97 -15.44 1.69
N LEU A 4 -9.23 -16.15 2.79
CA LEU A 4 -8.16 -16.60 3.70
C LEU A 4 -7.33 -17.64 2.94
N ALA A 5 -6.07 -17.30 2.67
CA ALA A 5 -5.10 -18.26 2.15
C ALA A 5 -5.03 -19.50 3.06
N PRO A 6 -4.77 -20.70 2.51
CA PRO A 6 -4.75 -21.93 3.29
C PRO A 6 -3.70 -21.85 4.40
N ARG A 7 -4.07 -22.29 5.61
CA ARG A 7 -3.19 -22.32 6.78
C ARG A 7 -1.93 -23.13 6.48
N ARG A 8 -0.77 -22.48 6.54
CA ARG A 8 0.54 -23.13 6.41
C ARG A 8 1.27 -23.11 7.74
N SER A 9 1.79 -24.26 8.16
CA SER A 9 2.65 -24.34 9.35
C SER A 9 4.11 -24.11 8.94
N TYR A 10 4.83 -23.28 9.70
CA TYR A 10 6.26 -23.00 9.52
C TYR A 10 7.12 -23.60 10.64
N GLY A 11 6.56 -24.52 11.43
CA GLY A 11 7.20 -25.16 12.58
C GLY A 11 6.77 -24.56 13.92
N VAL A 12 7.41 -25.03 15.00
CA VAL A 12 7.16 -24.58 16.37
C VAL A 12 8.24 -23.60 16.79
N VAL A 13 7.84 -22.46 17.34
CA VAL A 13 8.73 -21.47 17.92
C VAL A 13 8.59 -21.46 19.44
N GLN A 14 9.68 -21.14 20.14
CA GLN A 14 9.69 -21.02 21.58
C GLN A 14 10.02 -19.58 21.99
N MET A 15 9.18 -19.01 22.83
CA MET A 15 9.42 -17.72 23.45
C MET A 15 10.70 -17.74 24.28
N LYS A 16 11.55 -16.72 24.09
CA LYS A 16 12.81 -16.55 24.81
C LYS A 16 12.60 -15.71 26.08
N LYS A 17 13.69 -15.39 26.77
CA LYS A 17 13.66 -14.48 27.93
C LYS A 17 13.00 -13.15 27.53
N LYS A 18 12.39 -12.48 28.50
CA LYS A 18 11.69 -11.19 28.31
C LYS A 18 10.52 -11.25 27.30
N ALA A 19 9.88 -12.42 27.17
CA ALA A 19 8.75 -12.63 26.27
C ALA A 19 9.02 -12.34 24.79
N ILE A 20 10.27 -12.50 24.33
CA ILE A 20 10.64 -12.27 22.93
C ILE A 20 10.28 -13.51 22.10
N LEU A 21 9.51 -13.30 21.03
CA LEU A 21 9.27 -14.30 19.98
C LEU A 21 10.05 -13.91 18.72
N THR A 22 10.85 -14.83 18.19
CA THR A 22 11.57 -14.60 16.93
C THR A 22 10.75 -15.15 15.76
N ILE A 23 10.45 -14.30 14.78
CA ILE A 23 9.81 -14.72 13.52
C ILE A 23 10.87 -15.43 12.67
N PRO A 24 10.71 -16.74 12.34
CA PRO A 24 11.69 -17.48 11.53
C PRO A 24 11.88 -16.88 10.15
N LYS A 25 13.06 -17.10 9.54
CA LYS A 25 13.42 -16.55 8.23
C LYS A 25 12.42 -16.95 7.14
N GLU A 26 11.93 -18.18 7.18
CA GLU A 26 10.97 -18.74 6.23
C GLU A 26 9.64 -18.00 6.27
N VAL A 27 9.20 -17.58 7.46
CA VAL A 27 7.99 -16.77 7.65
C VAL A 27 8.22 -15.35 7.14
N ARG A 28 9.36 -14.74 7.47
CA ARG A 28 9.72 -13.40 6.97
C ARG A 28 9.74 -13.36 5.44
N MET A 29 10.37 -14.34 4.80
CA MET A 29 10.41 -14.43 3.34
C MET A 29 9.01 -14.64 2.73
N ALA A 30 8.18 -15.48 3.35
CA ALA A 30 6.83 -15.75 2.85
C ALA A 30 5.91 -14.53 2.91
N LEU A 31 6.08 -13.68 3.93
CA LEU A 31 5.34 -12.44 4.13
C LEU A 31 6.06 -11.19 3.59
N ARG A 32 7.24 -11.37 2.98
CA ARG A 32 8.12 -10.28 2.49
C ARG A 32 8.45 -9.22 3.55
N LEU A 33 8.60 -9.67 4.79
CA LEU A 33 8.96 -8.83 5.93
C LEU A 33 10.44 -8.46 5.88
N SER A 34 10.73 -7.21 6.23
CA SER A 34 12.09 -6.71 6.49
C SER A 34 12.68 -7.39 7.74
N ASP A 35 14.00 -7.34 7.88
CA ASP A 35 14.66 -7.90 9.07
C ASP A 35 14.46 -7.01 10.32
N GLU A 36 14.15 -5.73 10.14
CA GLU A 36 13.93 -4.74 11.20
C GLU A 36 12.82 -3.74 10.81
N GLY A 37 12.21 -3.08 11.80
CA GLY A 37 11.27 -1.98 11.58
C GLY A 37 9.83 -2.37 11.21
N GLU A 38 9.56 -3.66 10.99
CA GLU A 38 8.22 -4.18 10.75
C GLU A 38 7.30 -3.94 11.96
N VAL A 39 6.09 -3.45 11.69
CA VAL A 39 5.07 -3.21 12.71
C VAL A 39 3.94 -4.20 12.51
N PHE A 40 3.41 -4.71 13.61
CA PHE A 40 2.31 -5.67 13.60
C PHE A 40 1.18 -5.17 14.49
N GLU A 41 -0.05 -5.31 14.01
CA GLU A 41 -1.21 -5.32 14.88
C GLU A 41 -1.29 -6.67 15.59
N LEU A 42 -1.45 -6.64 16.92
CA LEU A 42 -1.52 -7.82 17.75
C LEU A 42 -2.98 -8.08 18.12
N ILE A 43 -3.58 -9.10 17.50
CA ILE A 43 -5.00 -9.42 17.61
C ILE A 43 -5.16 -10.73 18.38
N VAL A 44 -6.15 -10.78 19.27
CA VAL A 44 -6.55 -12.01 19.98
C VAL A 44 -7.95 -12.39 19.51
N GLU A 45 -8.05 -13.52 18.81
CA GLU A 45 -9.32 -14.03 18.25
C GLU A 45 -9.35 -15.56 18.37
N ASP A 46 -10.46 -16.12 18.86
CA ASP A 46 -10.67 -17.57 19.01
C ASP A 46 -9.52 -18.30 19.72
N GLY A 47 -8.96 -17.69 20.77
CA GLY A 47 -7.83 -18.24 21.53
C GLY A 47 -6.50 -18.27 20.76
N LYS A 48 -6.41 -17.59 19.62
CA LYS A 48 -5.20 -17.44 18.81
C LYS A 48 -4.63 -16.04 18.97
N ILE A 49 -3.31 -15.95 18.88
CA ILE A 49 -2.62 -14.68 18.63
C ILE A 49 -2.42 -14.57 17.12
N ILE A 50 -2.90 -13.48 16.54
CA ILE A 50 -2.72 -13.13 15.14
C ILE A 50 -1.82 -11.89 15.10
N LEU A 51 -0.73 -11.98 14.33
CA LEU A 51 0.15 -10.85 14.06
C LEU A 51 -0.09 -10.42 12.62
N GLU A 52 -0.72 -9.27 12.43
CA GLU A 52 -1.00 -8.74 11.11
C GLU A 52 0.02 -7.63 10.78
N PRO A 53 0.87 -7.79 9.75
CA PRO A 53 1.81 -6.73 9.36
C PRO A 53 1.06 -5.45 8.97
N LYS A 54 1.54 -4.29 9.41
CA LYS A 54 1.01 -2.98 9.05
C LYS A 54 2.13 -2.12 8.48
N ALA A 55 1.80 -1.37 7.44
CA ALA A 55 2.63 -0.27 6.99
C ALA A 55 2.37 0.94 7.88
N LEU A 56 3.43 1.52 8.46
CA LEU A 56 3.34 2.84 9.07
C LEU A 56 3.39 3.89 7.96
N ILE A 57 2.26 4.53 7.71
CA ILE A 57 2.20 5.69 6.81
C ILE A 57 2.43 6.93 7.68
N PRO A 58 3.45 7.76 7.38
CA PRO A 58 3.60 9.06 8.04
C PRO A 58 2.30 9.84 7.90
N LYS A 59 1.81 10.45 8.99
CA LYS A 59 0.52 11.16 9.00
C LYS A 59 0.42 12.24 7.91
N GLU A 60 1.54 12.88 7.58
CA GLU A 60 1.63 13.88 6.51
C GLU A 60 1.46 13.32 5.09
N GLN A 61 1.57 12.00 4.91
CA GLN A 61 1.38 11.28 3.63
C GLN A 61 0.12 10.41 3.63
N GLU A 62 -0.67 10.44 4.70
CA GLU A 62 -1.91 9.65 4.83
C GLU A 62 -2.91 10.02 3.73
N TRP A 63 -2.94 11.28 3.31
CA TRP A 63 -3.82 11.78 2.24
C TRP A 63 -3.63 11.02 0.92
N TYR A 64 -2.42 10.58 0.58
CA TYR A 64 -2.12 9.83 -0.66
C TYR A 64 -2.86 8.48 -0.69
N TRP A 65 -3.14 7.91 0.48
CA TRP A 65 -3.77 6.61 0.63
C TRP A 65 -5.28 6.69 0.85
N THR A 66 -5.87 7.89 0.76
CA THR A 66 -7.33 8.05 0.78
C THR A 66 -7.97 7.40 -0.45
N GLU A 67 -9.19 6.87 -0.30
CA GLU A 67 -9.88 6.20 -1.42
C GLU A 67 -10.07 7.12 -2.63
N GLU A 68 -10.35 8.41 -2.36
CA GLU A 68 -10.49 9.45 -3.39
C GLU A 68 -9.20 9.64 -4.17
N TRP A 69 -8.07 9.82 -3.48
CA TRP A 69 -6.78 9.99 -4.15
C TRP A 69 -6.40 8.77 -4.98
N GLN A 70 -6.55 7.58 -4.39
CA GLN A 70 -6.26 6.32 -5.09
C GLN A 70 -7.21 6.08 -6.28
N ALA A 71 -8.42 6.63 -6.28
CA ALA A 71 -9.31 6.59 -7.44
C ALA A 71 -8.77 7.47 -8.58
N GLY A 72 -8.34 8.70 -8.29
CA GLY A 72 -7.70 9.57 -9.27
C GLY A 72 -6.40 8.97 -9.84
N GLU A 73 -5.57 8.33 -9.01
CA GLU A 73 -4.37 7.63 -9.48
C GLU A 73 -4.69 6.49 -10.45
N ARG A 74 -5.76 5.71 -10.18
CA ARG A 74 -6.21 4.64 -11.10
C ARG A 74 -6.71 5.21 -12.42
N GLU A 75 -7.48 6.28 -12.39
CA GLU A 75 -7.98 6.97 -13.58
C GLU A 75 -6.81 7.51 -14.42
N ALA A 76 -5.85 8.18 -13.80
CA ALA A 76 -4.65 8.67 -14.47
C ALA A 76 -3.83 7.53 -15.10
N ASP A 77 -3.66 6.41 -14.40
CA ASP A 77 -3.01 5.20 -14.93
C ASP A 77 -3.75 4.62 -16.15
N GLU A 78 -5.08 4.65 -16.14
CA GLU A 78 -5.92 4.23 -17.26
C GLU A 78 -5.80 5.19 -18.45
N ASP A 79 -5.78 6.49 -18.20
CA ASP A 79 -5.55 7.53 -19.22
C ASP A 79 -4.19 7.36 -19.90
N ILE A 80 -3.12 7.13 -19.11
CA ILE A 80 -1.78 6.84 -19.62
C ILE A 80 -1.80 5.58 -20.49
N LYS A 81 -2.39 4.48 -20.01
CA LYS A 81 -2.47 3.21 -20.77
C LYS A 81 -3.27 3.36 -22.05
N ALA A 82 -4.32 4.17 -22.03
CA ALA A 82 -5.17 4.44 -23.18
C ALA A 82 -4.60 5.51 -24.13
N GLY A 83 -3.47 6.13 -23.78
CA GLY A 83 -2.87 7.22 -24.55
C GLY A 83 -3.70 8.51 -24.54
N ARG A 84 -4.60 8.68 -23.56
CA ARG A 84 -5.39 9.91 -23.33
C ARG A 84 -4.53 10.95 -22.62
N LEU A 85 -3.43 11.33 -23.27
CA LEU A 85 -2.45 12.26 -22.74
C LEU A 85 -2.49 13.57 -23.52
N SER A 86 -2.17 14.67 -22.84
CA SER A 86 -1.87 15.92 -23.53
C SER A 86 -0.64 15.74 -24.45
N PRO A 87 -0.47 16.60 -25.46
CA PRO A 87 0.81 16.70 -26.13
C PRO A 87 1.92 17.11 -25.14
N SER A 88 3.18 16.85 -25.50
CA SER A 88 4.33 17.42 -24.79
C SER A 88 4.49 18.90 -25.14
N PHE A 89 4.95 19.71 -24.19
CA PHE A 89 5.18 21.13 -24.37
C PHE A 89 6.65 21.48 -24.10
N ASP A 90 7.22 22.36 -24.92
CA ASP A 90 8.62 22.78 -24.79
C ASP A 90 8.83 23.84 -23.71
N ASN A 91 7.76 24.53 -23.30
CA ASN A 91 7.80 25.57 -22.27
C ASN A 91 6.48 25.65 -21.49
N ALA A 92 6.56 26.18 -20.26
CA ALA A 92 5.40 26.29 -19.37
C ALA A 92 4.30 27.20 -19.92
N THR A 93 4.65 28.24 -20.69
CA THR A 93 3.67 29.18 -21.27
C THR A 93 2.71 28.46 -22.21
N ASP A 94 3.22 27.55 -23.05
CA ASP A 94 2.39 26.80 -23.99
C ASP A 94 1.57 25.71 -23.29
N ALA A 95 2.11 25.08 -22.25
CA ALA A 95 1.36 24.17 -21.39
C ALA A 95 0.17 24.86 -20.69
N ILE A 96 0.38 26.08 -20.16
CA ILE A 96 -0.69 26.86 -19.52
C ILE A 96 -1.77 27.24 -20.52
N LYS A 97 -1.39 27.71 -21.72
CA LYS A 97 -2.38 28.00 -22.79
C LYS A 97 -3.20 26.78 -23.15
N TYR A 98 -2.57 25.59 -23.20
CA TYR A 98 -3.30 24.35 -23.43
C TYR A 98 -4.28 24.06 -22.29
N LEU A 99 -3.85 24.14 -21.03
CA LEU A 99 -4.72 23.92 -19.86
C LEU A 99 -5.94 24.86 -19.85
N ASP A 100 -5.75 26.13 -20.22
CA ASP A 100 -6.86 27.09 -20.30
C ASP A 100 -7.75 26.84 -21.51
N SER A 101 -7.21 26.26 -22.59
CA SER A 101 -8.00 25.87 -23.78
C SER A 101 -8.87 24.64 -23.58
N VAL A 102 -8.50 23.75 -22.65
CA VAL A 102 -9.25 22.51 -22.35
C VAL A 102 -10.26 22.66 -21.20
N LYS A 103 -10.38 23.84 -20.60
CA LYS A 103 -11.43 24.12 -19.61
C LYS A 103 -12.80 24.32 -20.27
N HIS A 104 -13.59 23.25 -20.39
CA HIS A 104 -14.95 23.12 -19.84
C HIS A 104 -15.62 21.79 -20.27
N ASP A 105 -16.03 20.98 -19.28
CA ASP A 105 -17.34 20.29 -19.20
C ASP A 105 -17.49 19.60 -17.81
N GLY A 106 -18.30 20.18 -16.91
CA GLY A 106 -18.72 19.66 -15.58
C GLY A 106 -17.68 19.81 -14.46
N ASP A 107 -17.92 20.44 -13.30
CA ASP A 107 -19.12 20.61 -12.45
C ASP A 107 -19.23 22.06 -11.91
#